data_AF-A0A7C1CEF3-F1
#
_entry.id   AF-A0A7C1CEF3-F1
#
_cell.length_a   1.000
_cell.length_b   1.000
_cell.length_c   1.000
_cell.angle_alpha   90.00
_cell.angle_beta   90.00
_cell.angle_gamma   90.00
#
_symmetry.space_group_name_H-M   'P 1'
#
loop_
_entity.id
_entity.type
_entity.pdbx_description
1 polymer ?
#
loop_
_entity_poly.entity_id
_entity_poly.type
_entity_poly.pdbx_seq_one_letter_code
_entity_poly.pdbx_strand_id
1 'polypeptide(L)'
;MFRSLFRPIKLWLQSEKDAVPLALILLSSPQLPLTTLRELQAKGFYTYLPGYEALLTNPEKALRGLSDKMRRVLEAAVATQRSGRREALEEKLRDVLAELRTALDLADYNVSNMYMVVTTFVSTIAGMVVSTLALMGPGGAMAAIASALFASLFVMGVGVVAYPIEYSLPTPPAKSYLPLLSIIPLYLLLSFLGAPLPLTLSIALGSIFTSVLQFIYVRRQVKELLDTREMVRVASRAVGNPYRSLKGRFIENPEDLLRPTDNGLVQAIRLALFQVLLHGGYELLEKLEDHYSRIVDFILRLRSKTRVFLIYAVIEAVIVSMMYAILVSVKPLLFGAGAEALATLGITSAGLDELEQNMDLILSSVALALSVATSSFREGKPTLLTIYMPVVAVALYASYMTALAFTPSLFR
;
A
#
# COMPACT_ATOMS: atom_id res chain seq x y z
N MET A 1 -29.96 -3.61 6.12
CA MET A 1 -29.32 -4.93 6.23
C MET A 1 -27.80 -4.89 5.96
N PHE A 2 -27.30 -4.18 4.94
CA PHE A 2 -25.84 -4.07 4.69
C PHE A 2 -25.01 -3.39 5.80
N ARG A 3 -25.58 -2.44 6.57
CA ARG A 3 -24.83 -1.71 7.62
C ARG A 3 -24.42 -2.55 8.85
N SER A 4 -25.07 -3.68 9.13
CA SER A 4 -24.75 -4.51 10.31
C SER A 4 -23.58 -5.47 10.09
N LEU A 5 -23.38 -5.96 8.86
CA LEU A 5 -22.29 -6.88 8.49
C LEU A 5 -20.92 -6.19 8.42
N PHE A 6 -20.86 -4.93 7.95
CA PHE A 6 -19.59 -4.19 7.83
C PHE A 6 -19.12 -3.53 9.13
N ARG A 7 -19.99 -3.36 10.13
CA ARG A 7 -19.62 -2.81 11.44
C ARG A 7 -18.54 -3.63 12.17
N PRO A 8 -18.68 -4.96 12.33
CA PRO A 8 -17.65 -5.75 13.00
C PRO A 8 -16.32 -5.74 12.24
N ILE A 9 -16.35 -5.81 10.90
CA ILE A 9 -15.13 -5.77 10.07
C ILE A 9 -14.43 -4.41 10.17
N LYS A 10 -15.20 -3.31 10.12
CA LYS A 10 -14.66 -1.95 10.26
C LYS A 10 -14.04 -1.74 11.64
N LEU A 11 -14.72 -2.21 12.69
CA LEU A 11 -14.24 -2.11 14.06
C LEU A 11 -12.97 -2.94 14.24
N TRP A 12 -12.93 -4.16 13.69
CA TRP A 12 -11.74 -5.01 13.69
C TRP A 12 -10.57 -4.33 12.98
N LEU A 13 -10.75 -3.84 11.74
CA LEU A 13 -9.71 -3.15 10.97
C LEU A 13 -9.19 -1.88 11.67
N GLN A 14 -10.11 -1.09 12.25
CA GLN A 14 -9.73 0.11 12.98
C GLN A 14 -8.94 -0.25 14.24
N SER A 15 -9.37 -1.28 14.98
CA SER A 15 -8.66 -1.76 16.16
C SER A 15 -7.29 -2.36 15.84
N GLU A 16 -7.16 -3.05 14.71
CA GLU A 16 -5.88 -3.61 14.26
C GLU A 16 -4.89 -2.49 13.94
N LYS A 17 -5.33 -1.47 13.18
CA LYS A 17 -4.50 -0.30 12.83
C LYS A 17 -4.01 0.46 14.06
N ASP A 18 -4.87 0.57 15.08
CA ASP A 18 -4.66 1.42 16.25
C ASP A 18 -3.98 0.70 17.42
N ALA A 19 -3.80 -0.63 17.35
CA ALA A 19 -3.25 -1.43 18.45
C ALA A 19 -1.83 -0.99 18.83
N VAL A 20 -0.92 -0.91 17.85
CA VAL A 20 0.47 -0.48 18.09
C VAL A 20 0.54 1.01 18.48
N PRO A 21 -0.12 1.94 17.76
CA PRO A 21 -0.21 3.34 18.18
C PRO A 21 -0.69 3.51 19.63
N LEU A 22 -1.75 2.83 20.04
CA LEU A 22 -2.28 2.92 21.39
C LEU A 22 -1.30 2.35 22.42
N ALA A 23 -0.72 1.18 22.16
CA ALA A 23 0.25 0.56 23.04
C ALA A 23 1.42 1.52 23.35
N LEU A 24 1.95 2.22 22.33
CA LEU A 24 3.02 3.20 22.48
C LEU A 24 2.62 4.36 23.41
N ILE A 25 1.38 4.87 23.28
CA ILE A 25 0.88 5.92 24.17
C ILE A 25 0.77 5.42 25.61
N LEU A 26 0.18 4.24 25.81
CA LEU A 26 -0.05 3.68 27.15
C LEU A 26 1.25 3.41 27.90
N LEU A 27 2.28 2.96 27.18
CA LEU A 27 3.60 2.70 27.77
C LEU A 27 4.35 3.99 28.11
N SER A 28 4.26 4.98 27.23
CA SER A 28 5.01 6.22 27.35
C SER A 28 4.30 7.25 28.23
N SER A 29 3.04 6.99 28.59
CA SER A 29 2.28 7.85 29.48
C SER A 29 2.76 7.71 30.93
N PRO A 30 2.93 8.83 31.66
CA PRO A 30 3.23 8.80 33.09
C PRO A 30 2.04 8.36 33.95
N GLN A 31 0.81 8.35 33.42
CA GLN A 31 -0.37 7.88 34.14
C GLN A 31 -0.53 6.35 34.06
N LEU A 32 -1.57 5.81 34.69
CA LEU A 32 -1.98 4.42 34.48
C LEU A 32 -2.64 4.24 33.09
N PRO A 33 -2.60 3.04 32.50
CA PRO A 33 -3.04 2.85 31.12
C PRO A 33 -4.52 3.18 30.89
N LEU A 34 -5.42 2.72 31.78
CA LEU A 34 -6.85 2.95 31.57
C LEU A 34 -7.27 4.40 31.88
N THR A 35 -6.53 5.10 32.75
CA THR A 35 -6.75 6.55 32.98
C THR A 35 -6.31 7.35 31.76
N THR A 36 -5.17 6.99 31.17
CA THR A 36 -4.68 7.57 29.91
C THR A 36 -5.72 7.38 28.80
N LEU A 37 -6.26 6.16 28.63
CA LEU A 37 -7.31 5.87 27.65
C LEU A 37 -8.56 6.73 27.88
N ARG A 38 -9.01 6.86 29.12
CA ARG A 38 -10.17 7.70 29.47
C ARG A 38 -9.95 9.17 29.12
N GLU A 39 -8.76 9.70 29.38
CA GLU A 39 -8.43 11.09 29.05
C GLU A 39 -8.39 11.32 27.53
N LEU A 40 -7.81 10.37 26.78
CA LEU A 40 -7.81 10.41 25.31
C LEU A 40 -9.25 10.35 24.75
N GLN A 41 -10.10 9.51 25.31
CA GLN A 41 -11.53 9.42 24.97
C GLN A 41 -12.27 10.71 25.24
N ALA A 42 -12.01 11.36 26.39
CA ALA A 42 -12.60 12.67 26.70
C ALA A 42 -12.19 13.76 25.70
N LYS A 43 -11.00 13.65 25.10
CA LYS A 43 -10.50 14.53 24.04
C LYS A 43 -10.93 14.10 22.63
N GLY A 44 -11.77 13.07 22.50
CA GLY A 44 -12.32 12.59 21.24
C GLY A 44 -11.49 11.52 20.51
N PHE A 45 -10.38 11.05 21.07
CA PHE A 45 -9.55 9.98 20.51
C PHE A 45 -9.99 8.60 21.02
N TYR A 46 -9.94 7.57 20.18
CA TYR A 46 -10.27 6.19 20.56
C TYR A 46 -11.67 5.99 21.19
N THR A 47 -12.64 6.84 20.85
CA THR A 47 -14.02 6.80 21.38
C THR A 47 -14.80 5.54 20.98
N TYR A 48 -14.31 4.81 19.97
CA TYR A 48 -14.89 3.53 19.55
C TYR A 48 -14.50 2.35 20.45
N LEU A 49 -13.43 2.50 21.26
CA LEU A 49 -12.99 1.46 22.19
C LEU A 49 -13.92 1.40 23.42
N PRO A 50 -14.02 0.24 24.08
CA PRO A 50 -14.78 0.11 25.32
C PRO A 50 -14.27 1.09 26.39
N GLY A 51 -15.20 1.64 27.17
CA GLY A 51 -14.87 2.56 28.25
C GLY A 51 -14.21 1.87 29.45
N TYR A 52 -13.59 2.69 30.30
CA TYR A 52 -12.90 2.28 31.53
C TYR A 52 -13.67 1.24 32.37
N GLU A 53 -14.95 1.50 32.66
CA GLU A 53 -15.78 0.65 33.53
C GLU A 53 -16.12 -0.70 32.89
N ALA A 54 -16.31 -0.73 31.58
CA ALA A 54 -16.62 -1.96 30.84
C ALA A 54 -15.40 -2.91 30.83
N LEU A 55 -14.20 -2.36 30.67
CA LEU A 55 -12.94 -3.12 30.67
C LEU A 55 -12.62 -3.73 32.03
N LEU A 56 -13.00 -3.06 33.14
CA LEU A 56 -12.75 -3.59 34.48
C LEU A 56 -13.79 -4.61 34.94
N THR A 57 -15.06 -4.39 34.60
CA THR A 57 -16.19 -5.19 35.11
C THR A 57 -16.39 -6.47 34.30
N ASN A 58 -16.32 -6.42 32.97
CA ASN A 58 -16.57 -7.56 32.09
C ASN A 58 -15.65 -7.53 30.85
N PRO A 59 -14.34 -7.80 31.02
CA PRO A 59 -13.36 -7.69 29.93
C PRO A 59 -13.73 -8.58 28.73
N GLU A 60 -14.18 -9.82 28.95
CA GLU A 60 -14.51 -10.74 27.86
C GLU A 60 -15.61 -10.23 26.93
N LYS A 61 -16.63 -9.53 27.46
CA LYS A 61 -17.71 -8.95 26.66
C LYS A 61 -17.27 -7.65 26.00
N ALA A 62 -16.47 -6.84 26.71
CA ALA A 62 -15.96 -5.57 26.22
C ALA A 62 -14.99 -5.72 25.05
N LEU A 63 -14.26 -6.83 24.98
CA LEU A 63 -13.23 -7.10 23.97
C LEU A 63 -13.78 -7.80 22.72
N ARG A 64 -15.08 -8.16 22.68
CA ARG A 64 -15.68 -8.84 21.53
C ARG A 64 -15.66 -7.96 20.28
N GLY A 65 -15.17 -8.51 19.18
CA GLY A 65 -15.13 -7.86 17.86
C GLY A 65 -13.89 -7.01 17.61
N LEU A 66 -13.04 -6.79 18.62
CA LEU A 66 -11.72 -6.19 18.44
C LEU A 66 -10.73 -7.21 17.85
N SER A 67 -9.66 -6.71 17.26
CA SER A 67 -8.58 -7.55 16.77
C SER A 67 -7.79 -8.21 17.90
N ASP A 68 -7.12 -9.30 17.58
CA ASP A 68 -6.33 -10.06 18.55
C ASP A 68 -5.21 -9.23 19.17
N LYS A 69 -4.57 -8.37 18.36
CA LYS A 69 -3.55 -7.43 18.84
C LYS A 69 -4.14 -6.42 19.80
N MET A 70 -5.24 -5.76 19.43
CA MET A 70 -5.87 -4.76 20.30
C MET A 70 -6.36 -5.38 21.61
N ARG A 71 -6.95 -6.58 21.55
CA ARG A 71 -7.38 -7.33 22.73
C ARG A 71 -6.22 -7.58 23.69
N ARG A 72 -5.08 -8.05 23.19
CA ARG A 72 -3.86 -8.24 23.99
C ARG A 72 -3.37 -6.95 24.64
N VAL A 73 -3.41 -5.82 23.92
CA VAL A 73 -3.01 -4.50 24.44
C VAL A 73 -3.92 -4.07 25.59
N LEU A 74 -5.25 -4.23 25.43
CA LEU A 74 -6.21 -3.85 26.46
C LEU A 74 -6.18 -4.80 27.67
N GLU A 75 -5.96 -6.10 27.47
CA GLU A 75 -5.75 -7.06 28.57
C GLU A 75 -4.51 -6.69 29.40
N ALA A 76 -3.40 -6.35 28.75
CA ALA A 76 -2.19 -5.88 29.42
C ALA A 76 -2.43 -4.55 30.16
N ALA A 77 -3.21 -3.64 29.57
CA ALA A 77 -3.61 -2.39 30.20
C ALA A 77 -4.46 -2.61 31.47
N VAL A 78 -5.42 -3.55 31.43
CA VAL A 78 -6.23 -3.95 32.58
C VAL A 78 -5.39 -4.61 33.67
N ALA A 79 -4.48 -5.52 33.30
CA ALA A 79 -3.58 -6.18 34.24
C ALA A 79 -2.65 -5.16 34.93
N THR A 80 -2.14 -4.18 34.18
CA THR A 80 -1.31 -3.09 34.71
C THR A 80 -2.11 -2.18 35.64
N GLN A 81 -3.36 -1.85 35.29
CA GLN A 81 -4.24 -1.05 36.15
C GLN A 81 -4.49 -1.73 37.50
N ARG A 82 -4.68 -3.06 37.50
CA ARG A 82 -4.97 -3.85 38.71
C ARG A 82 -3.74 -4.09 39.58
N SER A 83 -2.59 -4.33 38.97
CA SER A 83 -1.35 -4.69 39.68
C SER A 83 -0.48 -3.50 40.05
N GLY A 84 -0.66 -2.35 39.39
CA GLY A 84 0.21 -1.19 39.51
C GLY A 84 1.62 -1.38 38.91
N ARG A 85 1.93 -2.56 38.38
CA ARG A 85 3.24 -2.88 37.79
C ARG A 85 3.20 -2.73 36.28
N ARG A 86 4.10 -1.91 35.74
CA ARG A 86 4.20 -1.66 34.29
C ARG A 86 4.88 -2.78 33.51
N GLU A 87 5.50 -3.72 34.21
CA GLU A 87 6.23 -4.87 33.64
C GLU A 87 5.38 -5.65 32.64
N ALA A 88 4.10 -5.90 32.96
CA ALA A 88 3.19 -6.62 32.06
C ALA A 88 2.91 -5.88 30.75
N LEU A 89 2.82 -4.54 30.79
CA LEU A 89 2.65 -3.73 29.59
C LEU A 89 3.96 -3.63 28.79
N GLU A 90 5.10 -3.52 29.48
CA GLU A 90 6.42 -3.51 28.87
C GLU A 90 6.77 -4.82 28.18
N GLU A 91 6.50 -5.95 28.81
CA GLU A 91 6.68 -7.28 28.23
C GLU A 91 5.77 -7.42 27.02
N LYS A 92 4.49 -7.03 27.13
CA LYS A 92 3.58 -7.15 26.00
C LYS A 92 3.94 -6.26 24.82
N LEU A 93 4.45 -5.07 25.08
CA LEU A 93 4.91 -4.17 24.03
C LEU A 93 6.24 -4.62 23.43
N ARG A 94 7.12 -5.24 24.22
CA ARG A 94 8.31 -5.94 23.72
C ARG A 94 7.94 -7.11 22.81
N ASP A 95 6.95 -7.92 23.17
CA ASP A 95 6.43 -8.99 22.31
C ASP A 95 5.89 -8.43 21.00
N VAL A 96 5.11 -7.34 21.04
CA VAL A 96 4.60 -6.67 19.85
C VAL A 96 5.76 -6.15 18.99
N LEU A 97 6.76 -5.48 19.57
CA LEU A 97 7.95 -5.02 18.85
C LEU A 97 8.82 -6.18 18.31
N ALA A 98 8.84 -7.32 18.99
CA ALA A 98 9.53 -8.53 18.53
C ALA A 98 8.77 -9.20 17.38
N GLU A 99 7.45 -9.35 17.48
CA GLU A 99 6.57 -9.77 16.38
C GLU A 99 6.75 -8.86 15.16
N LEU A 100 6.90 -7.54 15.37
CA LEU A 100 7.16 -6.56 14.31
C LEU A 100 8.53 -6.72 13.66
N ARG A 101 9.56 -7.06 14.43
CA ARG A 101 10.88 -7.38 13.89
C ARG A 101 10.83 -8.66 13.05
N THR A 102 10.17 -9.70 13.55
CA THR A 102 9.93 -10.94 12.79
C THR A 102 9.11 -10.67 11.52
N ALA A 103 8.12 -9.77 11.59
CA ALA A 103 7.35 -9.36 10.43
C ALA A 103 8.20 -8.59 9.41
N LEU A 104 9.23 -7.83 9.82
CA LEU A 104 10.21 -7.24 8.88
C LEU A 104 10.93 -8.35 8.12
N ASP A 105 11.46 -9.32 8.86
CA ASP A 105 12.29 -10.38 8.31
C ASP A 105 11.47 -11.24 7.33
N LEU A 106 10.18 -11.44 7.62
CA LEU A 106 9.23 -12.11 6.74
C LEU A 106 8.68 -11.20 5.62
N ALA A 107 8.74 -9.87 5.75
CA ALA A 107 8.23 -8.96 4.74
C ALA A 107 9.03 -9.08 3.44
N ASP A 108 10.36 -9.24 3.50
CA ASP A 108 11.17 -9.46 2.30
C ASP A 108 10.74 -10.73 1.55
N TYR A 109 10.48 -11.82 2.29
CA TYR A 109 9.99 -13.09 1.73
C TYR A 109 8.57 -12.94 1.16
N ASN A 110 7.65 -12.33 1.92
CA ASN A 110 6.27 -12.14 1.51
C ASN A 110 6.17 -11.24 0.28
N VAL A 111 6.91 -10.13 0.25
CA VAL A 111 6.91 -9.21 -0.89
C VAL A 111 7.51 -9.89 -2.12
N SER A 112 8.58 -10.69 -1.97
CA SER A 112 9.15 -11.45 -3.10
C SER A 112 8.15 -12.48 -3.65
N ASN A 113 7.48 -13.24 -2.78
CA ASN A 113 6.44 -14.19 -3.18
C ASN A 113 5.27 -13.51 -3.88
N MET A 114 4.80 -12.38 -3.35
CA MET A 114 3.71 -11.66 -3.98
C MET A 114 4.11 -11.11 -5.35
N TYR A 115 5.36 -10.68 -5.53
CA TYR A 115 5.86 -10.27 -6.84
C TYR A 115 5.90 -11.45 -7.83
N MET A 116 6.35 -12.64 -7.40
CA MET A 116 6.30 -13.86 -8.22
C MET A 116 4.87 -14.18 -8.68
N VAL A 117 3.87 -14.01 -7.80
CA VAL A 117 2.47 -14.23 -8.18
C VAL A 117 2.05 -13.25 -9.29
N VAL A 118 2.36 -11.96 -9.14
CA VAL A 118 2.03 -10.95 -10.17
C VAL A 118 2.67 -11.31 -11.51
N THR A 119 3.97 -11.60 -11.48
CA THR A 119 4.77 -12.02 -12.65
C THR A 119 4.15 -13.24 -13.33
N THR A 120 3.70 -14.20 -12.54
CA THR A 120 3.04 -15.42 -13.06
C THR A 120 1.76 -15.08 -13.82
N PHE A 121 0.88 -14.24 -13.27
CA PHE A 121 -0.39 -13.91 -13.91
C PHE A 121 -0.25 -12.95 -15.10
N VAL A 122 0.71 -12.02 -15.03
CA VAL A 122 0.89 -10.98 -16.03
C VAL A 122 1.80 -11.41 -17.18
N SER A 123 2.87 -12.17 -16.92
CA SER A 123 3.81 -12.65 -17.95
C SER A 123 3.65 -14.13 -18.26
N THR A 124 3.68 -15.00 -17.26
CA THR A 124 3.78 -16.45 -17.51
C THR A 124 2.49 -17.03 -18.11
N ILE A 125 1.34 -16.66 -17.55
CA ILE A 125 0.02 -17.04 -18.07
C ILE A 125 -0.23 -16.34 -19.42
N ALA A 126 0.17 -15.08 -19.58
CA ALA A 126 0.13 -14.40 -20.86
C ALA A 126 0.97 -15.13 -21.93
N GLY A 127 2.20 -15.52 -21.58
CA GLY A 127 3.11 -16.19 -22.49
C GLY A 127 2.65 -17.57 -22.91
N MET A 128 2.11 -18.36 -22.00
CA MET A 128 1.70 -19.74 -22.30
C MET A 128 0.24 -19.82 -22.69
N VAL A 129 -0.67 -19.43 -21.80
CA VAL A 129 -2.12 -19.65 -21.99
C VAL A 129 -2.66 -18.72 -23.05
N VAL A 130 -2.35 -17.41 -22.98
CA VAL A 130 -2.87 -16.46 -23.97
C VAL A 130 -2.29 -16.71 -25.36
N SER A 131 -0.99 -16.98 -25.47
CA SER A 131 -0.39 -17.33 -26.77
C SER A 131 -0.97 -18.63 -27.35
N THR A 132 -1.17 -19.66 -26.53
CA THR A 132 -1.77 -20.93 -27.00
C THR A 132 -3.21 -20.72 -27.44
N LEU A 133 -4.01 -20.03 -26.64
CA LEU A 133 -5.40 -19.72 -26.99
C LEU A 133 -5.46 -18.91 -28.29
N ALA A 134 -4.64 -17.88 -28.43
CA ALA A 134 -4.62 -17.04 -29.62
C ALA A 134 -4.25 -17.77 -30.91
N LEU A 135 -3.48 -18.86 -30.82
CA LEU A 135 -3.16 -19.71 -31.96
C LEU A 135 -4.26 -20.74 -32.25
N MET A 136 -4.95 -21.24 -31.22
CA MET A 136 -5.98 -22.28 -31.38
C MET A 136 -7.37 -21.71 -31.70
N GLY A 137 -7.69 -20.46 -31.34
CA GLY A 137 -8.99 -19.87 -31.59
C GLY A 137 -9.27 -18.58 -30.81
N PRO A 138 -10.52 -18.09 -30.84
CA PRO A 138 -10.90 -16.90 -30.08
C PRO A 138 -10.90 -17.15 -28.56
N GLY A 139 -10.62 -16.10 -27.78
CA GLY A 139 -10.62 -16.10 -26.31
C GLY A 139 -9.29 -15.71 -25.66
N GLY A 140 -8.21 -15.59 -26.44
CA GLY A 140 -6.90 -15.17 -25.93
C GLY A 140 -6.93 -13.77 -25.29
N ALA A 141 -7.61 -12.80 -25.91
CA ALA A 141 -7.68 -11.44 -25.40
C ALA A 141 -8.44 -11.35 -24.07
N MET A 142 -9.59 -12.03 -23.98
CA MET A 142 -10.36 -12.09 -22.74
C MET A 142 -9.59 -12.78 -21.61
N ALA A 143 -8.84 -13.84 -21.92
CA ALA A 143 -7.98 -14.51 -20.94
C ALA A 143 -6.88 -13.59 -20.40
N ALA A 144 -6.25 -12.77 -21.27
CA ALA A 144 -5.25 -11.79 -20.88
C ALA A 144 -5.80 -10.70 -19.95
N ILE A 145 -6.96 -10.13 -20.31
CA ILE A 145 -7.61 -9.10 -19.50
C ILE A 145 -8.04 -9.69 -18.15
N ALA A 146 -8.65 -10.88 -18.16
CA ALA A 146 -9.08 -11.56 -16.96
C ALA A 146 -7.91 -11.90 -16.02
N SER A 147 -6.77 -12.35 -16.56
CA SER A 147 -5.58 -12.65 -15.75
C SER A 147 -4.98 -11.41 -15.12
N ALA A 148 -4.89 -10.29 -15.86
CA ALA A 148 -4.40 -9.02 -15.35
C ALA A 148 -5.32 -8.46 -14.25
N LEU A 149 -6.64 -8.49 -14.45
CA LEU A 149 -7.61 -8.06 -13.46
C LEU A 149 -7.57 -8.96 -12.21
N PHE A 150 -7.51 -10.28 -12.38
CA PHE A 150 -7.36 -11.19 -11.25
C PHE A 150 -6.09 -10.92 -10.47
N ALA A 151 -4.95 -10.71 -11.14
CA ALA A 151 -3.69 -10.34 -10.50
C ALA A 151 -3.85 -9.06 -9.67
N SER A 152 -4.49 -8.03 -10.23
CA SER A 152 -4.72 -6.76 -9.52
C SER A 152 -5.56 -6.93 -8.26
N LEU A 153 -6.65 -7.71 -8.34
CA LEU A 153 -7.55 -7.97 -7.21
C LEU A 153 -6.89 -8.84 -6.15
N PHE A 154 -6.18 -9.89 -6.58
CA PHE A 154 -5.45 -10.78 -5.70
C PHE A 154 -4.40 -10.02 -4.90
N VAL A 155 -3.61 -9.17 -5.57
CA VAL A 155 -2.55 -8.39 -4.92
C VAL A 155 -3.13 -7.30 -4.03
N MET A 156 -4.25 -6.70 -4.42
CA MET A 156 -4.98 -5.76 -3.57
C MET A 156 -5.46 -6.43 -2.27
N GLY A 157 -5.94 -7.68 -2.34
CA GLY A 157 -6.37 -8.45 -1.16
C GLY A 157 -5.20 -8.90 -0.29
N VAL A 158 -4.24 -9.61 -0.89
CA VAL A 158 -3.10 -10.17 -0.15
C VAL A 158 -2.15 -9.07 0.33
N GLY A 159 -2.02 -7.95 -0.39
CA GLY A 159 -1.14 -6.84 -0.02
C GLY A 159 -1.56 -6.15 1.28
N VAL A 160 -2.85 -6.16 1.59
CA VAL A 160 -3.38 -5.66 2.87
C VAL A 160 -3.06 -6.60 4.04
N VAL A 161 -2.90 -7.90 3.77
CA VAL A 161 -2.61 -8.91 4.79
C VAL A 161 -1.10 -9.07 5.02
N ALA A 162 -0.31 -8.99 3.94
CA ALA A 162 1.13 -9.19 3.99
C ALA A 162 1.89 -7.93 4.45
N TYR A 163 1.38 -6.73 4.15
CA TYR A 163 1.99 -5.48 4.60
C TYR A 163 1.37 -5.03 5.93
N PRO A 164 2.16 -4.80 6.99
CA PRO A 164 1.62 -4.39 8.28
C PRO A 164 0.93 -3.02 8.19
N ILE A 165 -0.39 -3.03 8.39
CA ILE A 165 -1.33 -1.93 8.09
C ILE A 165 -1.00 -0.67 8.90
N GLU A 166 -0.45 -0.84 10.10
CA GLU A 166 -0.09 0.22 11.05
C GLU A 166 1.01 1.15 10.48
N TYR A 167 1.83 0.64 9.56
CA TYR A 167 2.95 1.38 8.94
C TYR A 167 2.69 1.74 7.48
N SER A 168 1.53 1.35 6.96
CA SER A 168 1.10 1.79 5.64
C SER A 168 0.90 3.30 5.64
N LEU A 169 1.28 3.95 4.53
CA LEU A 169 0.99 5.37 4.41
C LEU A 169 -0.52 5.62 4.44
N PRO A 170 -0.96 6.78 4.93
CA PRO A 170 -2.36 7.15 4.82
C PRO A 170 -2.78 7.23 3.35
N THR A 171 -4.06 6.95 3.11
CA THR A 171 -4.65 7.09 1.79
C THR A 171 -4.69 8.56 1.39
N PRO A 172 -4.29 8.91 0.15
CA PRO A 172 -4.30 10.30 -0.30
C PRO A 172 -5.75 10.83 -0.35
N PRO A 173 -5.93 12.16 -0.28
CA PRO A 173 -7.26 12.76 -0.30
C PRO A 173 -7.98 12.45 -1.62
N ALA A 174 -9.29 12.21 -1.56
CA ALA A 174 -10.10 11.88 -2.74
C ALA A 174 -9.97 12.91 -3.88
N LYS A 175 -9.77 14.18 -3.53
CA LYS A 175 -9.55 15.28 -4.49
C LYS A 175 -8.32 15.07 -5.38
N SER A 176 -7.31 14.33 -4.92
CA SER A 176 -6.10 14.04 -5.70
C SER A 176 -6.37 13.16 -6.93
N TYR A 177 -7.50 12.46 -6.97
CA TYR A 177 -7.90 11.60 -8.10
C TYR A 177 -8.73 12.34 -9.15
N LEU A 178 -9.24 13.54 -8.88
CA LEU A 178 -9.98 14.34 -9.87
C LEU A 178 -9.27 14.51 -11.22
N PRO A 179 -7.94 14.72 -11.27
CA PRO A 179 -7.22 14.85 -12.53
C PRO A 179 -7.25 13.58 -13.39
N LEU A 180 -7.51 12.39 -12.83
CA LEU A 180 -7.69 11.16 -13.63
C LEU A 180 -8.90 11.23 -14.57
N LEU A 181 -9.86 12.11 -14.31
CA LEU A 181 -10.98 12.33 -15.23
C LEU A 181 -10.50 12.86 -16.59
N SER A 182 -9.29 13.41 -16.68
CA SER A 182 -8.65 13.80 -17.94
C SER A 182 -8.36 12.62 -18.88
N ILE A 183 -8.35 11.36 -18.39
CA ILE A 183 -8.16 10.17 -19.21
C ILE A 183 -9.27 10.08 -20.29
N ILE A 184 -10.52 10.43 -19.96
CA ILE A 184 -11.65 10.35 -20.89
C ILE A 184 -11.48 11.29 -22.10
N PRO A 185 -11.31 12.63 -21.92
CA PRO A 185 -11.11 13.52 -23.05
C PRO A 185 -9.80 13.23 -23.79
N LEU A 186 -8.74 12.77 -23.11
CA LEU A 186 -7.49 12.35 -23.76
C LEU A 186 -7.70 11.12 -24.64
N TYR A 187 -8.44 10.12 -24.17
CA TYR A 187 -8.78 8.94 -24.95
C TYR A 187 -9.56 9.31 -26.22
N LEU A 188 -10.59 10.16 -26.08
CA LEU A 188 -11.38 10.63 -27.23
C LEU A 188 -10.53 11.41 -28.23
N LEU A 189 -9.65 12.29 -27.75
CA LEU A 189 -8.75 13.07 -28.60
C LEU A 189 -7.73 12.18 -29.32
N LEU A 190 -7.09 11.24 -28.62
CA LEU A 190 -6.11 10.33 -29.22
C LEU A 190 -6.75 9.36 -30.21
N SER A 191 -7.98 8.91 -29.91
CA SER A 191 -8.77 8.09 -30.83
C SER A 191 -9.15 8.88 -32.08
N PHE A 192 -9.54 10.15 -31.94
CA PHE A 192 -9.84 11.04 -33.07
C PHE A 192 -8.60 11.32 -33.94
N LEU A 193 -7.42 11.45 -33.32
CA LEU A 193 -6.15 11.64 -34.03
C LEU A 193 -5.60 10.34 -34.67
N GLY A 194 -6.24 9.19 -34.44
CA GLY A 194 -5.77 7.90 -34.95
C GLY A 194 -4.44 7.44 -34.32
N ALA A 195 -4.15 7.86 -33.09
CA ALA A 195 -2.94 7.42 -32.39
C ALA A 195 -2.99 5.91 -32.11
N PRO A 196 -1.87 5.18 -32.23
CA PRO A 196 -1.83 3.77 -31.85
C PRO A 196 -2.03 3.63 -30.34
N LEU A 197 -2.84 2.65 -29.91
CA LEU A 197 -3.14 2.35 -28.50
C LEU A 197 -3.61 3.58 -27.67
N PRO A 198 -4.75 4.21 -28.06
CA PRO A 198 -5.20 5.47 -27.46
C PRO A 198 -5.50 5.39 -25.96
N LEU A 199 -6.00 4.26 -25.45
CA LEU A 199 -6.31 4.06 -24.03
C LEU A 199 -5.03 3.99 -23.19
N THR A 200 -4.06 3.18 -23.60
CA THR A 200 -2.79 3.03 -22.88
C THR A 200 -2.04 4.37 -22.78
N LEU A 201 -2.02 5.14 -23.88
CA LEU A 201 -1.47 6.50 -23.90
C LEU A 201 -2.29 7.48 -23.05
N SER A 202 -3.62 7.41 -23.09
CA SER A 202 -4.47 8.27 -22.26
C SER A 202 -4.25 8.03 -20.76
N ILE A 203 -4.04 6.77 -20.35
CA ILE A 203 -3.70 6.41 -18.97
C ILE A 203 -2.31 6.94 -18.61
N ALA A 204 -1.33 6.77 -19.49
CA ALA A 204 0.02 7.29 -19.29
C ALA A 204 0.02 8.81 -19.05
N LEU A 205 -0.62 9.58 -19.94
CA LEU A 205 -0.64 11.04 -19.90
C LEU A 205 -1.58 11.58 -18.81
N GLY A 206 -2.79 11.02 -18.72
CA GLY A 206 -3.82 11.47 -17.78
C GLY A 206 -3.49 11.19 -16.32
N SER A 207 -2.60 10.23 -16.04
CA SER A 207 -2.14 9.93 -14.67
C SER A 207 -0.95 10.78 -14.20
N ILE A 208 -0.27 11.54 -15.07
CA ILE A 208 0.92 12.33 -14.72
C ILE A 208 0.63 13.32 -13.59
N PHE A 209 -0.44 14.12 -13.74
CA PHE A 209 -0.74 15.16 -12.76
C PHE A 209 -1.14 14.57 -11.40
N THR A 210 -1.95 13.51 -11.39
CA THR A 210 -2.28 12.78 -10.16
C THR A 210 -1.05 12.13 -9.54
N SER A 211 -0.14 11.57 -10.34
CA SER A 211 1.14 11.01 -9.88
C SER A 211 1.96 12.06 -9.13
N VAL A 212 2.10 13.26 -9.68
CA VAL A 212 2.82 14.37 -9.04
C VAL A 212 2.18 14.77 -7.71
N LEU A 213 0.86 14.96 -7.67
CA LEU A 213 0.15 15.31 -6.44
C LEU A 213 0.33 14.25 -5.35
N GLN A 214 0.20 12.96 -5.71
CA GLN A 214 0.37 11.87 -4.75
C GLN A 214 1.82 11.69 -4.34
N PHE A 215 2.78 11.93 -5.22
CA PHE A 215 4.20 11.91 -4.87
C PHE A 215 4.55 13.01 -3.86
N ILE A 216 4.04 14.23 -4.05
CA ILE A 216 4.19 15.34 -3.10
C ILE A 216 3.54 14.98 -1.76
N TYR A 217 2.34 14.39 -1.78
CA TYR A 217 1.65 13.91 -0.59
C TYR A 217 2.50 12.88 0.17
N VAL A 218 3.01 11.87 -0.52
CA VAL A 218 3.88 10.84 0.07
C VAL A 218 5.15 11.46 0.66
N ARG A 219 5.80 12.40 -0.03
CA ARG A 219 6.97 13.12 0.51
C ARG A 219 6.62 13.88 1.79
N ARG A 220 5.46 14.54 1.84
CA ARG A 220 4.99 15.25 3.04
C ARG A 220 4.78 14.29 4.22
N GLN A 221 4.17 13.12 3.97
CA GLN A 221 3.95 12.10 5.02
C GLN A 221 5.26 11.52 5.56
N VAL A 222 6.25 11.28 4.70
CA VAL A 222 7.59 10.86 5.13
C VAL A 222 8.27 11.93 5.94
N LYS A 223 8.20 13.18 5.48
CA LYS A 223 8.77 14.32 6.20
C LYS A 223 8.13 14.45 7.59
N GLU A 224 6.82 14.28 7.70
CA GLU A 224 6.12 14.33 8.98
C GLU A 224 6.56 13.24 9.97
N LEU A 225 6.87 12.02 9.49
CA LEU A 225 7.47 10.97 10.31
C LEU A 225 8.86 11.37 10.82
N LEU A 226 9.71 11.94 9.95
CA LEU A 226 11.06 12.37 10.32
C LEU A 226 11.06 13.57 11.26
N ASP A 227 10.21 14.57 10.99
CA ASP A 227 10.06 15.76 11.82
C ASP A 227 9.54 15.37 13.21
N THR A 228 8.60 14.42 13.30
CA THR A 228 8.10 13.89 14.58
C THR A 228 9.20 13.11 15.31
N ARG A 229 10.08 12.39 14.60
CA ARG A 229 11.20 11.66 15.22
C ARG A 229 12.17 12.64 15.86
N GLU A 230 12.51 13.70 15.12
CA GLU A 230 13.38 14.76 15.64
C GLU A 230 12.72 15.51 16.80
N MET A 231 11.41 15.74 16.76
CA MET A 231 10.66 16.33 17.86
C MET A 231 10.81 15.50 19.15
N VAL A 232 10.58 14.18 19.10
CA VAL A 232 10.77 13.30 20.25
C VAL A 232 12.23 13.26 20.71
N ARG A 233 13.18 13.25 19.76
CA ARG A 233 14.61 13.25 20.05
C ARG A 233 15.10 14.52 20.75
N VAL A 234 14.57 15.68 20.36
CA VAL A 234 14.85 16.95 21.03
C VAL A 234 14.22 16.97 22.41
N ALA A 235 13.00 16.43 22.55
CA ALA A 235 12.35 16.31 23.85
C ALA A 235 13.11 15.40 24.82
N SER A 236 13.57 14.23 24.36
CA SER A 236 14.27 13.25 25.21
C SER A 236 15.64 13.74 25.68
N ARG A 237 16.30 14.59 24.88
CA ARG A 237 17.62 15.18 25.20
C ARG A 237 17.53 16.52 25.92
N ALA A 238 16.33 17.02 26.18
CA ALA A 238 16.15 18.31 26.82
C ALA A 238 16.65 18.26 28.26
N VAL A 239 17.61 19.13 28.59
CA VAL A 239 18.02 19.35 29.98
C VAL A 239 17.03 20.30 30.63
N GLY A 240 16.20 19.79 31.53
CA GLY A 240 15.14 20.56 32.21
C GLY A 240 13.76 20.32 31.60
N ASN A 241 13.03 21.39 31.25
CA ASN A 241 11.67 21.27 30.73
C ASN A 241 11.65 20.96 29.22
N PRO A 242 11.19 19.78 28.78
CA PRO A 242 11.16 19.40 27.37
C PRO A 242 10.31 20.32 26.51
N TYR A 243 9.24 20.90 27.06
CA TYR A 243 8.39 21.86 26.34
C TYR A 243 9.18 23.05 25.82
N ARG A 244 10.09 23.60 26.64
CA ARG A 244 10.89 24.77 26.27
C ARG A 244 11.80 24.49 25.06
N SER A 245 12.28 23.26 24.94
CA SER A 245 13.14 22.80 23.84
C SER A 245 12.36 22.58 22.54
N LEU A 246 11.05 22.35 22.63
CA LEU A 246 10.16 22.15 21.49
C LEU A 246 9.54 23.47 20.99
N LYS A 247 9.37 24.43 21.91
CA LYS A 247 8.72 25.71 21.64
C LYS A 247 9.44 26.51 20.55
N GLY A 248 8.68 27.03 19.58
CA GLY A 248 9.18 27.88 18.48
C GLY A 248 9.90 27.13 17.35
N ARG A 249 10.25 25.86 17.54
CA ARG A 249 10.82 25.00 16.48
C ARG A 249 9.82 23.98 15.94
N PHE A 250 9.03 23.38 16.83
CA PHE A 250 8.09 22.30 16.47
C PHE A 250 6.65 22.59 16.88
N ILE A 251 6.45 23.24 18.02
CA ILE A 251 5.13 23.58 18.57
C ILE A 251 5.16 25.00 19.15
N GLU A 252 4.02 25.69 19.16
CA GLU A 252 3.87 26.94 19.90
C GLU A 252 3.23 26.70 21.27
N ASN A 253 2.25 25.79 21.30
CA ASN A 253 1.54 25.37 22.50
C ASN A 253 1.47 23.84 22.61
N PRO A 254 1.34 23.25 23.82
CA PRO A 254 1.19 21.79 23.98
C PRO A 254 -0.04 21.24 23.24
N GLU A 255 -1.11 22.04 23.13
CA GLU A 255 -2.34 21.68 22.40
C GLU A 255 -2.12 21.48 20.89
N ASP A 256 -1.04 22.00 20.32
CA ASP A 256 -0.71 21.76 18.91
C ASP A 256 -0.47 20.27 18.62
N LEU A 257 -0.05 19.51 19.63
CA LEU A 257 0.10 18.05 19.55
C LEU A 257 -1.23 17.30 19.45
N LEU A 258 -2.33 17.93 19.86
CA LEU A 258 -3.68 17.37 19.74
C LEU A 258 -4.27 17.56 18.33
N ARG A 259 -3.64 18.35 17.46
CA ARG A 259 -4.14 18.55 16.10
C ARG A 259 -4.15 17.21 15.35
N PRO A 260 -5.26 16.88 14.65
CA PRO A 260 -5.39 15.60 13.96
C PRO A 260 -4.40 15.52 12.79
N THR A 261 -3.82 14.34 12.63
CA THR A 261 -2.93 13.98 11.52
C THR A 261 -3.47 12.78 10.76
N ASP A 262 -3.15 12.70 9.46
CA ASP A 262 -3.57 11.57 8.61
C ASP A 262 -2.89 10.26 9.04
N ASN A 263 -1.69 10.36 9.64
CA ASN A 263 -0.86 9.23 10.02
C ASN A 263 -1.10 8.85 11.50
N GLY A 264 -1.72 7.69 11.71
CA GLY A 264 -2.07 7.21 13.06
C GLY A 264 -0.86 7.01 13.99
N LEU A 265 0.29 6.64 13.44
CA LEU A 265 1.53 6.51 14.21
C LEU A 265 2.04 7.88 14.67
N VAL A 266 2.07 8.87 13.76
CA VAL A 266 2.44 10.25 14.11
C VAL A 266 1.50 10.81 15.16
N GLN A 267 0.19 10.61 15.00
CA GLN A 267 -0.81 11.04 15.96
C GLN A 267 -0.51 10.45 17.34
N ALA A 268 -0.23 9.15 17.41
CA ALA A 268 0.04 8.49 18.68
C ALA A 268 1.32 9.02 19.35
N ILE A 269 2.38 9.27 18.60
CA ILE A 269 3.59 9.86 19.16
C ILE A 269 3.35 11.28 19.68
N ARG A 270 2.59 12.10 18.96
CA ARG A 270 2.19 13.44 19.43
C ARG A 270 1.35 13.36 20.70
N LEU A 271 0.40 12.42 20.78
CA LEU A 271 -0.41 12.18 21.96
C LEU A 271 0.42 11.67 23.14
N ALA A 272 1.36 10.75 22.91
CA ALA A 272 2.29 10.27 23.93
C ALA A 272 3.15 11.41 24.47
N LEU A 273 3.72 12.22 23.58
CA LEU A 273 4.49 13.40 23.95
C LEU A 273 3.62 14.41 24.73
N PHE A 274 2.38 14.64 24.31
CA PHE A 274 1.42 15.48 25.04
C PHE A 274 1.18 14.97 26.47
N GLN A 275 0.99 13.67 26.65
CA GLN A 275 0.79 13.07 27.98
C GLN A 275 2.02 13.28 28.88
N VAL A 276 3.23 13.10 28.35
CA VAL A 276 4.48 13.33 29.09
C VAL A 276 4.70 14.81 29.41
N LEU A 277 4.37 15.71 28.47
CA LEU A 277 4.49 17.16 28.71
C LEU A 277 3.49 17.66 29.76
N LEU A 278 2.28 17.10 29.77
CA LEU A 278 1.20 17.52 30.67
C LEU A 278 1.39 16.98 32.10
N HIS A 279 1.76 15.70 32.22
CA HIS A 279 1.77 14.97 33.49
C HIS A 279 3.18 14.64 34.01
N GLY A 280 4.23 14.99 33.26
CA GLY A 280 5.62 14.72 33.62
C GLY A 280 6.11 13.32 33.23
N GLY A 281 7.10 12.79 33.95
CA GLY A 281 7.68 11.47 33.65
C GLY A 281 8.65 11.46 32.48
N TYR A 282 9.58 12.43 32.45
CA TYR A 282 10.52 12.65 31.35
C TYR A 282 11.45 11.46 31.06
N GLU A 283 11.65 10.56 32.03
CA GLU A 283 12.37 9.29 31.86
C GLU A 283 11.74 8.39 30.78
N LEU A 284 10.44 8.54 30.51
CA LEU A 284 9.72 7.79 29.48
C LEU A 284 10.01 8.31 28.06
N LEU A 285 10.58 9.51 27.90
CA LEU A 285 10.91 10.07 26.59
C LEU A 285 12.02 9.30 25.89
N GLU A 286 12.99 8.78 26.64
CA GLU A 286 14.07 7.97 26.07
C GLU A 286 13.53 6.65 25.51
N LYS A 287 12.62 5.99 26.24
CA LYS A 287 11.93 4.79 25.76
C LYS A 287 11.09 5.10 24.51
N LEU A 288 10.33 6.20 24.53
CA LEU A 288 9.52 6.65 23.38
C LEU A 288 10.40 6.92 22.15
N GLU A 289 11.55 7.57 22.34
CA GLU A 289 12.51 7.88 21.28
C GLU A 289 13.11 6.61 20.67
N ASP A 290 13.57 5.67 21.49
CA ASP A 290 14.14 4.40 21.02
C ASP A 290 13.11 3.58 20.24
N HIS A 291 11.89 3.45 20.78
CA HIS A 291 10.83 2.67 20.13
C HIS A 291 10.40 3.29 18.81
N TYR A 292 10.20 4.61 18.80
CA TYR A 292 9.78 5.29 17.58
C TYR A 292 10.89 5.34 16.53
N SER A 293 12.15 5.56 16.94
CA SER A 293 13.29 5.51 16.04
C SER A 293 13.42 4.16 15.34
N ARG A 294 13.28 3.05 16.06
CA ARG A 294 13.29 1.70 15.48
C ARG A 294 12.18 1.50 14.45
N ILE A 295 10.98 1.99 14.74
CA ILE A 295 9.84 1.92 13.80
C ILE A 295 10.10 2.77 12.55
N VAL A 296 10.60 3.99 12.71
CA VAL A 296 10.92 4.86 11.56
C VAL A 296 12.03 4.25 10.71
N ASP A 297 13.07 3.70 11.33
CA ASP A 297 14.16 3.02 10.63
C ASP A 297 13.67 1.78 9.88
N PHE A 298 12.73 1.01 10.46
CA PHE A 298 12.01 -0.07 9.77
C PHE A 298 11.30 0.44 8.52
N ILE A 299 10.49 1.50 8.63
CA ILE A 299 9.71 2.05 7.51
C ILE A 299 10.65 2.49 6.38
N LEU A 300 11.72 3.20 6.73
CA LEU A 300 12.69 3.69 5.74
C LEU A 300 13.44 2.55 5.06
N ARG A 301 13.84 1.51 5.79
CA ARG A 301 14.50 0.32 5.23
C ARG A 301 13.59 -0.43 4.28
N LEU A 302 12.34 -0.71 4.69
CA LEU A 302 11.35 -1.38 3.85
C LEU A 302 11.10 -0.60 2.56
N ARG A 303 10.97 0.73 2.66
CA ARG A 303 10.81 1.62 1.50
C ARG A 303 12.04 1.70 0.61
N SER A 304 13.24 1.60 1.17
CA SER A 304 14.48 1.57 0.39
C SER A 304 14.60 0.28 -0.42
N LYS A 305 14.32 -0.88 0.20
CA LYS A 305 14.34 -2.18 -0.48
C LYS A 305 13.28 -2.25 -1.58
N THR A 306 12.08 -1.73 -1.30
CA THR A 306 10.97 -1.78 -2.25
C THR A 306 11.09 -0.82 -3.44
N ARG A 307 12.11 0.05 -3.49
CA ARG A 307 12.41 0.86 -4.69
C ARG A 307 12.71 -0.02 -5.91
N VAL A 308 13.32 -1.19 -5.68
CA VAL A 308 13.67 -2.13 -6.75
C VAL A 308 12.42 -2.67 -7.45
N PHE A 309 11.26 -2.73 -6.77
CA PHE A 309 10.02 -3.21 -7.40
C PHE A 309 9.52 -2.32 -8.53
N LEU A 310 9.81 -1.01 -8.51
CA LEU A 310 9.49 -0.18 -9.66
C LEU A 310 10.31 -0.60 -10.89
N ILE A 311 11.59 -0.91 -10.68
CA ILE A 311 12.48 -1.37 -11.76
C ILE A 311 11.96 -2.71 -12.28
N TYR A 312 11.61 -3.63 -11.39
CA TYR A 312 11.05 -4.91 -11.80
C TYR A 312 9.72 -4.75 -12.54
N ALA A 313 8.80 -3.90 -12.08
CA ALA A 313 7.54 -3.63 -12.78
C ALA A 313 7.76 -3.02 -14.18
N VAL A 314 8.80 -2.19 -14.36
CA VAL A 314 9.18 -1.65 -15.67
C VAL A 314 9.78 -2.73 -16.57
N ILE A 315 10.68 -3.57 -16.05
CA ILE A 315 11.24 -4.71 -16.80
C ILE A 315 10.11 -5.65 -17.23
N GLU A 316 9.19 -5.95 -16.31
CA GLU A 316 8.04 -6.81 -16.56
C GLU A 316 7.12 -6.22 -17.64
N ALA A 317 6.82 -4.93 -17.55
CA ALA A 317 6.09 -4.20 -18.58
C ALA A 317 6.74 -4.36 -19.96
N VAL A 318 8.07 -4.21 -20.04
CA VAL A 318 8.81 -4.39 -21.29
C VAL A 318 8.71 -5.82 -21.79
N ILE A 319 8.92 -6.82 -20.95
CA ILE A 319 8.84 -8.23 -21.33
C ILE A 319 7.45 -8.59 -21.86
N VAL A 320 6.39 -8.25 -21.12
CA VAL A 320 5.00 -8.59 -21.47
C VAL A 320 4.59 -7.97 -22.79
N SER A 321 4.87 -6.68 -22.97
CA SER A 321 4.57 -5.98 -24.22
C SER A 321 5.36 -6.51 -25.41
N MET A 322 6.63 -6.85 -25.22
CA MET A 322 7.43 -7.50 -26.27
C MET A 322 6.84 -8.86 -26.64
N MET A 323 6.41 -9.67 -25.67
CA MET A 323 5.77 -10.96 -25.91
C MET A 323 4.51 -10.80 -26.77
N TYR A 324 3.63 -9.85 -26.43
CA TYR A 324 2.41 -9.59 -27.21
C TYR A 324 2.73 -9.04 -28.62
N ALA A 325 3.71 -8.14 -28.75
CA ALA A 325 4.13 -7.62 -30.04
C ALA A 325 4.69 -8.73 -30.95
N ILE A 326 5.50 -9.64 -30.39
CA ILE A 326 6.03 -10.79 -31.12
C ILE A 326 4.89 -11.71 -31.58
N LEU A 327 3.96 -12.02 -30.67
CA LEU A 327 2.83 -12.89 -30.96
C LEU A 327 1.98 -12.38 -32.14
N VAL A 328 1.68 -11.07 -32.18
CA VAL A 328 0.96 -10.45 -33.29
C VAL A 328 1.80 -10.40 -34.57
N SER A 329 3.10 -10.12 -34.45
CA SER A 329 4.02 -10.02 -35.60
C SER A 329 4.28 -11.35 -36.32
N VAL A 330 4.01 -12.48 -35.66
CA VAL A 330 4.18 -13.83 -36.24
C VAL A 330 3.02 -14.20 -37.19
N LYS A 331 1.88 -13.51 -37.10
CA LYS A 331 0.70 -13.70 -37.97
C LYS A 331 1.03 -13.79 -39.48
N PRO A 332 1.70 -12.81 -40.11
CA PRO A 332 2.03 -12.89 -41.54
C PRO A 332 2.99 -14.04 -41.89
N LEU A 333 3.81 -14.51 -40.94
CA LEU A 333 4.75 -15.63 -41.16
C LEU A 333 4.03 -16.98 -41.16
N LEU A 334 3.11 -17.19 -40.21
CA LEU A 334 2.36 -18.43 -40.09
C LEU A 334 1.28 -18.56 -41.18
N PHE A 335 0.53 -17.49 -41.43
CA PHE A 335 -0.65 -17.54 -42.30
C PHE A 335 -0.40 -17.01 -43.73
N GLY A 336 0.85 -16.68 -44.10
CA GLY A 336 1.22 -16.22 -45.43
C GLY A 336 1.26 -17.34 -46.49
N ALA A 337 2.03 -18.41 -46.26
CA ALA A 337 2.21 -19.51 -47.21
C ALA A 337 1.78 -20.90 -46.68
N GLY A 338 1.55 -21.03 -45.37
CA GLY A 338 1.23 -22.30 -44.70
C GLY A 338 -0.18 -22.38 -44.09
N ALA A 339 -1.07 -21.44 -44.43
CA ALA A 339 -2.37 -21.29 -43.77
C ALA A 339 -3.26 -22.54 -43.85
N GLU A 340 -3.27 -23.23 -44.99
CA GLU A 340 -4.10 -24.44 -45.16
C GLU A 340 -3.60 -25.62 -44.30
N ALA A 341 -2.28 -25.82 -44.21
CA ALA A 341 -1.70 -26.87 -43.37
C ALA A 341 -1.94 -26.60 -41.88
N LEU A 342 -1.82 -25.33 -41.44
CA LEU A 342 -2.10 -24.92 -40.07
C LEU A 342 -3.59 -25.05 -39.70
N ALA A 343 -4.49 -24.74 -40.64
CA ALA A 343 -5.93 -24.90 -40.43
C ALA A 343 -6.32 -26.37 -40.16
N THR A 344 -5.66 -27.34 -40.79
CA THR A 344 -5.90 -28.78 -40.51
C THR A 344 -5.48 -29.20 -39.11
N LEU A 345 -4.56 -28.46 -38.48
CA LEU A 345 -4.12 -28.65 -37.09
C LEU A 345 -4.96 -27.86 -36.08
N GLY A 346 -6.02 -27.17 -36.53
CA GLY A 346 -6.87 -26.32 -35.69
C GLY A 346 -6.23 -24.98 -35.32
N ILE A 347 -5.16 -24.56 -36.00
CA ILE A 347 -4.50 -23.27 -35.77
C ILE A 347 -5.15 -22.22 -36.68
N THR A 348 -5.69 -21.15 -36.10
CA THR A 348 -6.47 -20.14 -36.84
C THR A 348 -5.96 -18.72 -36.58
N SER A 349 -6.12 -17.81 -37.56
CA SER A 349 -5.73 -16.41 -37.39
C SER A 349 -6.69 -15.62 -36.49
N ALA A 350 -7.91 -16.14 -36.29
CA ALA A 350 -8.99 -15.45 -35.59
C ALA A 350 -8.63 -15.01 -34.16
N GLY A 351 -7.85 -15.82 -33.44
CA GLY A 351 -7.38 -15.48 -32.09
C GLY A 351 -6.30 -14.39 -32.08
N LEU A 352 -5.43 -14.36 -33.10
CA LEU A 352 -4.45 -13.28 -33.26
C LEU A 352 -5.12 -11.97 -33.71
N ASP A 353 -6.14 -12.05 -34.56
CA ASP A 353 -6.97 -10.90 -34.96
C ASP A 353 -7.70 -10.29 -33.74
N GLU A 354 -8.27 -11.14 -32.88
CA GLU A 354 -8.90 -10.70 -31.63
C GLU A 354 -7.89 -10.03 -30.69
N LEU A 355 -6.68 -10.59 -30.53
CA LEU A 355 -5.62 -9.99 -29.73
C LEU A 355 -5.18 -8.63 -30.28
N GLU A 356 -5.00 -8.52 -31.58
CA GLU A 356 -4.60 -7.28 -32.25
C GLU A 356 -5.66 -6.18 -32.03
N GLN A 357 -6.94 -6.52 -32.15
CA GLN A 357 -8.06 -5.60 -31.90
C GLN A 357 -8.18 -5.15 -30.44
N ASN A 358 -7.86 -6.02 -29.48
CA ASN A 358 -8.00 -5.76 -28.06
C ASN A 358 -6.69 -5.36 -27.37
N MET A 359 -5.60 -5.20 -28.11
CA MET A 359 -4.27 -4.98 -27.53
C MET A 359 -4.21 -3.79 -26.58
N ASP A 360 -4.93 -2.71 -26.89
CA ASP A 360 -4.98 -1.52 -26.06
C ASP A 360 -5.65 -1.77 -24.70
N LEU A 361 -6.70 -2.60 -24.67
CA LEU A 361 -7.34 -3.05 -23.43
C LEU A 361 -6.43 -3.99 -22.64
N ILE A 362 -5.70 -4.87 -23.33
CA ILE A 362 -4.75 -5.79 -22.69
C ILE A 362 -3.63 -4.98 -22.01
N LEU A 363 -2.92 -4.11 -22.74
CA LEU A 363 -1.81 -3.34 -22.19
C LEU A 363 -2.26 -2.37 -21.09
N SER A 364 -3.41 -1.73 -21.21
CA SER A 364 -3.96 -0.88 -20.14
C SER A 364 -4.31 -1.68 -18.87
N SER A 365 -4.85 -2.89 -19.01
CA SER A 365 -5.12 -3.79 -17.88
C SER A 365 -3.84 -4.26 -17.19
N VAL A 366 -2.78 -4.55 -17.96
CA VAL A 366 -1.44 -4.88 -17.45
C VAL A 366 -0.83 -3.69 -16.72
N ALA A 367 -0.96 -2.48 -17.26
CA ALA A 367 -0.48 -1.26 -16.62
C ALA A 367 -1.13 -1.05 -15.24
N LEU A 368 -2.44 -1.28 -15.15
CA LEU A 368 -3.19 -1.25 -13.89
C LEU A 368 -2.69 -2.31 -12.90
N ALA A 369 -2.57 -3.56 -13.35
CA ALA A 369 -2.15 -4.67 -12.50
C ALA A 369 -0.75 -4.45 -11.90
N LEU A 370 0.23 -4.09 -12.73
CA LEU A 370 1.60 -3.82 -12.30
C LEU A 370 1.68 -2.57 -11.39
N SER A 371 0.87 -1.55 -11.65
CA SER A 371 0.84 -0.34 -10.81
C SER A 371 0.23 -0.58 -9.44
N VAL A 372 -0.86 -1.36 -9.37
CA VAL A 372 -1.50 -1.80 -8.11
C VAL A 372 -0.55 -2.68 -7.31
N ALA A 373 0.15 -3.59 -8.00
CA ALA A 373 1.13 -4.45 -7.35
C ALA A 373 2.27 -3.62 -6.75
N THR A 374 2.84 -2.72 -7.54
CA THR A 374 3.94 -1.86 -7.09
C THR A 374 3.54 -0.98 -5.91
N SER A 375 2.36 -0.36 -5.93
CA SER A 375 1.90 0.49 -4.81
C SER A 375 1.56 -0.31 -3.56
N SER A 376 0.97 -1.49 -3.70
CA SER A 376 0.66 -2.39 -2.58
C SER A 376 1.92 -2.87 -1.89
N PHE A 377 2.97 -3.22 -2.64
CA PHE A 377 4.23 -3.69 -2.08
C PHE A 377 5.08 -2.58 -1.47
N ARG A 378 5.17 -1.44 -2.15
CA ARG A 378 6.07 -0.36 -1.74
C ARG A 378 5.51 0.54 -0.65
N GLU A 379 4.21 0.82 -0.70
CA GLU A 379 3.58 1.80 0.19
C GLU A 379 2.53 1.17 1.12
N GLY A 380 2.26 -0.15 0.99
CA GLY A 380 1.24 -0.85 1.77
C GLY A 380 -0.19 -0.43 1.43
N LYS A 381 -0.37 0.33 0.33
CA LYS A 381 -1.67 0.86 -0.10
C LYS A 381 -1.82 0.79 -1.62
N PRO A 382 -2.82 0.06 -2.13
CA PRO A 382 -3.11 0.00 -3.57
C PRO A 382 -3.54 1.38 -4.11
N THR A 383 -4.12 2.23 -3.27
CA THR A 383 -4.63 3.56 -3.64
C THR A 383 -3.55 4.50 -4.21
N LEU A 384 -2.28 4.24 -3.94
CA LEU A 384 -1.14 5.00 -4.45
C LEU A 384 -0.64 4.51 -5.83
N LEU A 385 -1.42 3.67 -6.54
CA LEU A 385 -1.05 3.10 -7.85
C LEU A 385 -0.71 4.17 -8.91
N THR A 386 -1.36 5.33 -8.84
CA THR A 386 -1.21 6.40 -9.84
C THR A 386 0.18 7.02 -9.82
N ILE A 387 0.96 6.83 -8.74
CA ILE A 387 2.37 7.23 -8.71
C ILE A 387 3.17 6.47 -9.77
N TYR A 388 2.86 5.18 -9.98
CA TYR A 388 3.62 4.27 -10.85
C TYR A 388 3.03 4.14 -12.25
N MET A 389 1.72 4.37 -12.36
CA MET A 389 0.94 4.24 -13.60
C MET A 389 1.53 4.96 -14.82
N PRO A 390 2.00 6.23 -14.76
CA PRO A 390 2.59 6.87 -15.93
C PRO A 390 3.81 6.12 -16.45
N VAL A 391 4.72 5.74 -15.55
CA VAL A 391 5.99 5.09 -15.92
C VAL A 391 5.73 3.71 -16.52
N VAL A 392 4.85 2.92 -15.90
CA VAL A 392 4.50 1.57 -16.37
C VAL A 392 3.76 1.62 -17.71
N ALA A 393 2.79 2.53 -17.86
CA ALA A 393 2.03 2.66 -19.10
C ALA A 393 2.90 3.18 -20.27
N VAL A 394 3.79 4.14 -20.02
CA VAL A 394 4.78 4.59 -21.03
C VAL A 394 5.71 3.45 -21.42
N ALA A 395 6.20 2.67 -20.44
CA ALA A 395 7.05 1.52 -20.72
C ALA A 395 6.34 0.54 -21.65
N LEU A 396 5.15 0.06 -21.27
CA LEU A 396 4.33 -0.86 -22.09
C LEU A 396 4.11 -0.34 -23.51
N TYR A 397 3.73 0.93 -23.66
CA TYR A 397 3.50 1.53 -24.96
C TYR A 397 4.79 1.56 -25.81
N ALA A 398 5.88 2.09 -25.26
CA ALA A 398 7.13 2.26 -25.98
C ALA A 398 7.74 0.91 -26.37
N SER A 399 7.76 -0.07 -25.47
CA SER A 399 8.28 -1.40 -25.76
C SER A 399 7.40 -2.17 -26.73
N TYR A 400 6.07 -2.03 -26.67
CA TYR A 400 5.19 -2.62 -27.67
C TYR A 400 5.45 -2.05 -29.07
N MET A 401 5.48 -0.72 -29.20
CA MET A 401 5.69 -0.06 -30.49
C MET A 401 7.08 -0.34 -31.09
N THR A 402 8.12 -0.33 -30.25
CA THR A 402 9.47 -0.69 -30.69
C THR A 402 9.55 -2.16 -31.07
N ALA A 403 8.99 -3.07 -30.27
CA ALA A 403 8.97 -4.49 -30.60
C ALA A 403 8.20 -4.77 -31.89
N LEU A 404 7.04 -4.15 -32.13
CA LEU A 404 6.34 -4.28 -33.41
C LEU A 404 7.19 -3.82 -34.61
N ALA A 405 7.97 -2.75 -34.45
CA ALA A 405 8.84 -2.25 -35.52
C ALA A 405 10.05 -3.17 -35.76
N PHE A 406 10.64 -3.74 -34.71
CA PHE A 406 11.83 -4.58 -34.80
C PHE A 406 11.54 -6.04 -35.12
N THR A 407 10.44 -6.61 -34.62
CA THR A 407 10.17 -8.05 -34.72
C THR A 407 10.18 -8.59 -36.16
N PRO A 408 9.60 -7.91 -37.16
CA PRO A 408 9.66 -8.37 -38.55
C PRO A 408 11.08 -8.51 -39.11
N SER A 409 12.06 -7.77 -38.56
CA SER A 409 13.47 -7.87 -38.96
C SER A 409 14.19 -9.10 -38.41
N LEU A 410 13.65 -9.75 -37.36
CA LEU A 410 14.20 -10.99 -36.80
C LEU A 410 13.87 -12.23 -37.63
N PHE A 411 12.89 -12.11 -38.52
CA PHE A 411 12.38 -13.21 -39.35
C PHE A 411 12.71 -13.05 -40.85
N ARG A 412 13.53 -12.04 -41.19
CA ARG A 412 14.19 -11.89 -42.48
C ARG A 412 15.60 -12.43 -42.38
#